data_AF-A0A1G6TXR8-F1
#
_entry.id   AF-A0A1G6TXR8-F1
#
_cell.length_a   1.000
_cell.length_b   1.000
_cell.length_c   1.000
_cell.angle_alpha   90.00
_cell.angle_beta   90.00
_cell.angle_gamma   90.00
#
_symmetry.space_group_name_H-M   'P 1'
#
loop_
_entity.id
_entity.type
_entity.pdbx_description
1 polymer ?
#
loop_
_entity_poly.entity_id
_entity_poly.type
_entity_poly.pdbx_seq_one_letter_code
_entity_poly.pdbx_strand_id
1 'polypeptide(L)'
;MNRQPLVVTVVKVLKGHLSEYFKTLYAKVLRFCGESFIVFNNLQQSPLLSRPVKLKEDNVMSDNQSFVTVGDWVTGHSINDELFTGFVEAVNAKLNTVKVYVTESDHKNTVGKTIETFQSKIKYFPPSVEPSKAHLLNLIDLSLISGDKDWFLQLTEDLKELDELESESSTAYIPQ
;
A
#
# COMPACT_ATOMS: atom_id res chain seq x y z
N MET A 1 46.43 9.31 41.00
CA MET A 1 45.28 8.36 41.00
C MET A 1 44.12 8.99 40.24
N ASN A 2 43.88 8.52 39.02
CA ASN A 2 42.99 9.14 38.03
C ASN A 2 41.53 8.70 38.30
N ARG A 3 40.72 9.55 38.96
CA ARG A 3 39.28 9.28 39.16
C ARG A 3 38.51 9.88 37.99
N GLN A 4 38.21 9.06 36.98
CA GLN A 4 37.24 9.44 35.95
C GLN A 4 35.86 9.62 36.62
N PRO A 5 35.10 10.69 36.30
CA PRO A 5 33.87 11.00 37.00
C PRO A 5 32.78 9.97 36.67
N LEU A 6 32.06 9.54 37.71
CA LEU A 6 31.00 8.51 37.71
C LEU A 6 29.99 8.66 36.55
N VAL A 7 29.75 9.89 36.11
CA VAL A 7 28.86 10.27 35.00
C VAL A 7 29.33 9.68 33.65
N VAL A 8 30.64 9.63 33.40
CA VAL A 8 31.19 9.11 32.13
C VAL A 8 30.94 7.61 32.01
N THR A 9 31.02 6.87 33.11
CA THR A 9 30.74 5.43 33.14
C THR A 9 29.27 5.14 32.87
N VAL A 10 28.36 5.89 33.49
CA VAL A 10 26.91 5.72 33.33
C VAL A 10 26.46 6.01 31.90
N VAL A 11 26.96 7.09 31.28
CA VAL A 11 26.65 7.43 29.87
C VAL A 11 27.22 6.38 28.91
N LYS A 12 28.39 5.80 29.20
CA LYS A 12 28.98 4.72 28.39
C LYS A 12 28.15 3.43 28.46
N VAL A 13 27.66 3.08 29.65
CA VAL A 13 26.82 1.90 29.86
C VAL A 13 25.45 2.08 29.19
N LEU A 14 24.82 3.25 29.31
CA LEU A 14 23.55 3.56 28.64
C LEU A 14 23.67 3.57 27.11
N LYS A 15 24.74 4.15 26.55
CA LYS A 15 25.01 4.09 25.09
C LYS A 15 25.23 2.66 24.60
N GLY A 16 25.94 1.83 25.38
CA GLY A 16 26.15 0.42 25.05
C GLY A 16 24.84 -0.38 25.05
N HIS A 17 23.98 -0.16 26.03
CA HIS A 17 22.71 -0.88 26.14
C HIS A 17 21.72 -0.46 25.04
N LEU A 18 21.67 0.84 24.70
CA LEU A 18 20.85 1.35 23.58
C LEU A 18 21.32 0.75 22.23
N SER A 19 22.64 0.70 22.01
CA SER A 19 23.25 0.08 20.81
C SER A 19 22.79 -1.35 20.58
N GLU A 20 22.77 -2.16 21.64
CA GLU A 20 22.41 -3.57 21.54
C GLU A 20 20.91 -3.75 21.25
N TYR A 21 20.05 -2.91 21.84
CA TYR A 21 18.64 -2.86 21.48
C TYR A 21 18.41 -2.46 20.02
N PHE A 22 19.09 -1.42 19.53
CA PHE A 22 18.98 -1.01 18.12
C PHE A 22 19.47 -2.11 17.16
N LYS A 23 20.58 -2.80 17.48
CA LYS A 23 21.06 -3.94 16.67
C LYS A 23 20.03 -5.08 16.62
N THR A 24 19.41 -5.42 17.75
CA THR A 24 18.42 -6.51 17.80
C THR A 24 17.12 -6.13 17.09
N LEU A 25 16.68 -4.86 17.18
CA LEU A 25 15.52 -4.36 16.48
C LEU A 25 15.76 -4.30 14.97
N TYR A 26 16.92 -3.79 14.56
CA TYR A 26 17.33 -3.74 13.15
C TYR A 26 17.46 -5.15 12.56
N ALA A 27 18.02 -6.10 13.31
CA ALA A 27 18.08 -7.51 12.90
C ALA A 27 16.71 -8.18 12.77
N LYS A 28 15.73 -7.82 13.61
CA LYS A 28 14.33 -8.29 13.48
C LYS A 28 13.64 -7.70 12.27
N VAL A 29 13.81 -6.39 12.03
CA VAL A 29 13.28 -5.70 10.84
C VAL A 29 13.89 -6.26 9.57
N LEU A 30 15.21 -6.49 9.52
CA LEU A 30 15.87 -7.11 8.37
C LEU A 30 15.41 -8.55 8.10
N ARG A 31 15.12 -9.35 9.14
CA ARG A 31 14.53 -10.68 8.93
C ARG A 31 13.12 -10.60 8.36
N PHE A 32 12.33 -9.59 8.75
CA PHE A 32 10.99 -9.36 8.22
C PHE A 32 11.02 -8.83 6.77
N CYS A 33 12.02 -8.00 6.42
CA CYS A 33 12.21 -7.47 5.07
C CYS A 33 12.83 -8.49 4.09
N GLY A 34 13.69 -9.41 4.57
CA GLY A 34 14.33 -10.43 3.73
C GLY A 34 13.35 -11.44 3.13
N GLU A 35 12.28 -11.78 3.86
CA GLU A 35 11.23 -12.67 3.35
C GLU A 35 10.28 -11.96 2.37
N SER A 36 10.10 -10.63 2.51
CA SER A 36 9.26 -9.84 1.60
C SER A 36 9.96 -9.50 0.27
N PHE A 37 11.29 -9.35 0.26
CA PHE A 37 12.05 -9.03 -0.96
C PHE A 37 12.08 -10.17 -2.00
N ILE A 38 12.06 -11.43 -1.54
CA ILE A 38 12.01 -12.60 -2.44
C ILE A 38 10.66 -12.70 -3.16
N VAL A 39 9.56 -12.26 -2.51
CA VAL A 39 8.23 -12.21 -3.11
C VAL A 39 8.13 -11.08 -4.13
N PHE A 40 8.70 -9.91 -3.83
CA PHE A 40 8.69 -8.75 -4.73
C PHE A 40 9.53 -8.96 -6.00
N ASN A 41 10.72 -9.57 -5.90
CA ASN A 41 11.58 -9.81 -7.06
C ASN A 41 11.01 -10.88 -8.02
N ASN A 42 10.23 -11.84 -7.51
CA ASN A 42 9.57 -12.85 -8.34
C ASN A 42 8.33 -12.32 -9.09
N LEU A 43 7.70 -11.23 -8.64
CA LEU A 43 6.59 -10.60 -9.36
C LEU A 43 7.05 -9.86 -10.63
N GLN A 44 8.27 -9.30 -10.61
CA GLN A 44 8.87 -8.58 -11.75
C GLN A 44 9.34 -9.50 -12.89
N GLN A 45 9.49 -10.81 -12.64
CA GLN A 45 9.92 -11.79 -13.65
C GLN A 45 8.75 -12.58 -14.25
N SER A 46 7.50 -12.22 -13.94
CA SER A 46 6.32 -12.90 -14.48
C SER A 46 6.14 -12.57 -15.98
N PRO A 47 6.06 -13.58 -16.88
CA PRO A 47 5.98 -13.36 -18.34
C PRO A 47 4.65 -12.77 -18.84
N LEU A 48 3.75 -12.33 -17.95
CA LEU A 48 2.37 -11.96 -18.31
C LEU A 48 2.17 -10.47 -18.63
N LEU A 49 3.21 -9.63 -18.49
CA LEU A 49 3.16 -8.20 -18.79
C LEU A 49 3.60 -7.83 -20.23
N SER A 50 3.56 -8.75 -21.19
CA SER A 50 3.95 -8.47 -22.59
C SER A 50 2.87 -8.78 -23.63
N ARG A 51 1.60 -8.93 -23.22
CA ARG A 51 0.47 -9.01 -24.17
C ARG A 51 -0.32 -7.71 -24.17
N PRO A 52 -0.42 -6.99 -25.31
CA PRO A 52 -1.33 -5.85 -25.39
C PRO A 52 -2.76 -6.34 -25.21
N VAL A 53 -3.43 -5.84 -24.17
CA VAL A 53 -4.85 -6.12 -23.90
C VAL A 53 -5.66 -5.50 -25.04
N LYS A 54 -6.31 -6.34 -25.85
CA LYS A 54 -7.31 -5.87 -26.81
C LYS A 54 -8.49 -5.30 -26.05
N LEU A 55 -8.67 -3.99 -26.11
CA LEU A 55 -9.92 -3.34 -25.73
C LEU A 55 -11.00 -3.81 -26.71
N LYS A 56 -12.01 -4.50 -26.17
CA LYS A 56 -13.20 -4.86 -26.92
C LYS A 56 -14.29 -3.87 -26.54
N GLU A 57 -14.54 -2.97 -27.46
CA GLU A 57 -15.67 -2.05 -27.44
C GLU A 57 -16.98 -2.83 -27.69
N ASP A 58 -18.01 -2.34 -26.98
CA ASP A 58 -19.45 -2.50 -27.18
C ASP A 58 -20.17 -3.71 -26.54
N ASN A 59 -21.10 -3.34 -25.62
CA ASN A 59 -22.46 -3.86 -25.43
C ASN A 59 -22.79 -4.47 -24.04
N VAL A 60 -23.56 -3.69 -23.28
CA VAL A 60 -24.62 -4.01 -22.28
C VAL A 60 -24.46 -5.24 -21.37
N MET A 61 -24.42 -4.95 -20.06
CA MET A 61 -24.65 -5.83 -18.90
C MET A 61 -23.85 -7.14 -18.91
N SER A 62 -22.61 -7.08 -18.38
CA SER A 62 -21.83 -8.29 -18.13
C SER A 62 -21.42 -8.36 -16.67
N ASP A 63 -21.67 -9.53 -16.11
CA ASP A 63 -21.34 -9.97 -14.76
C ASP A 63 -19.84 -9.74 -14.51
N ASN A 64 -19.51 -8.70 -13.75
CA ASN A 64 -18.13 -8.40 -13.38
C ASN A 64 -17.69 -9.42 -12.32
N GLN A 65 -17.41 -10.66 -12.74
CA GLN A 65 -16.51 -11.53 -11.99
C GLN A 65 -15.11 -10.91 -12.08
N SER A 66 -14.89 -9.86 -11.28
CA SER A 66 -13.55 -9.34 -11.04
C SER A 66 -12.77 -10.46 -10.38
N PHE A 67 -11.83 -11.06 -11.11
CA PHE A 67 -10.96 -12.09 -10.59
C PHE A 67 -10.04 -11.43 -9.56
N VAL A 68 -10.35 -11.61 -8.28
CA VAL A 68 -9.57 -11.03 -7.18
C VAL A 68 -8.43 -11.97 -6.81
N THR A 69 -7.25 -11.40 -6.62
CA THR A 69 -6.02 -12.10 -6.24
C THR A 69 -5.58 -11.73 -4.82
N VAL A 70 -4.65 -12.50 -4.25
CA VAL A 70 -4.10 -12.22 -2.92
C VAL A 70 -3.34 -10.89 -2.96
N GLY A 71 -3.65 -10.00 -2.01
CA GLY A 71 -3.10 -8.65 -1.92
C GLY A 71 -3.98 -7.57 -2.54
N ASP A 72 -5.00 -7.93 -3.32
CA ASP A 72 -5.92 -6.94 -3.89
C ASP A 72 -6.79 -6.32 -2.81
N TRP A 73 -7.02 -5.02 -2.95
CA TRP A 73 -7.99 -4.28 -2.17
C TRP A 73 -9.40 -4.55 -2.70
N VAL A 74 -10.32 -4.77 -1.78
CA VAL A 74 -11.72 -5.11 -2.07
C VAL A 74 -12.66 -4.39 -1.12
N THR A 75 -13.84 -4.06 -1.64
CA THR A 75 -15.02 -3.75 -0.81
C THR A 75 -16.03 -4.87 -0.95
N GLY A 76 -16.81 -5.16 0.09
CA GLY A 76 -17.82 -6.19 -0.01
C GLY A 76 -18.78 -6.20 1.16
N HIS A 77 -19.70 -7.15 1.09
CA HIS A 77 -20.64 -7.42 2.18
C HIS A 77 -20.30 -8.74 2.87
N SER A 78 -20.32 -8.71 4.20
CA SER A 78 -20.18 -9.90 5.03
C SER A 78 -21.39 -10.84 4.86
N ILE A 79 -21.32 -12.02 5.47
CA ILE A 79 -22.47 -12.93 5.57
C ILE A 79 -23.62 -12.25 6.34
N ASN A 80 -23.28 -11.40 7.31
CA ASN A 80 -24.22 -10.60 8.10
C ASN A 80 -24.66 -9.30 7.42
N ASP A 81 -24.32 -9.11 6.14
CA ASP A 81 -24.64 -7.89 5.35
C ASP A 81 -23.92 -6.60 5.83
N GLU A 82 -22.88 -6.75 6.64
CA GLU A 82 -21.98 -5.67 7.06
C GLU A 82 -21.11 -5.23 5.88
N LEU A 83 -21.03 -3.93 5.60
CA LEU A 83 -20.13 -3.37 4.61
C LEU A 83 -18.70 -3.35 5.17
N PHE A 84 -17.75 -3.84 4.39
CA PHE A 84 -16.34 -3.83 4.74
C PHE A 84 -15.45 -3.43 3.57
N THR A 85 -14.28 -2.89 3.92
CA THR A 85 -13.15 -2.64 3.04
C THR A 85 -11.92 -3.32 3.63
N GLY A 86 -11.13 -3.96 2.78
CA GLY A 86 -9.94 -4.68 3.22
C GLY A 86 -9.12 -5.23 2.06
N PHE A 87 -8.11 -6.04 2.38
CA PHE A 87 -7.29 -6.70 1.37
C PHE A 87 -7.43 -8.22 1.45
N VAL A 88 -7.28 -8.89 0.31
CA VAL A 88 -7.40 -10.34 0.24
C VAL A 88 -6.18 -11.05 0.80
N GLU A 89 -6.39 -11.89 1.81
CA GLU A 89 -5.35 -12.76 2.36
C GLU A 89 -5.28 -14.11 1.64
N ALA A 90 -6.42 -14.66 1.23
CA ALA A 90 -6.47 -15.95 0.56
C ALA A 90 -7.71 -16.09 -0.33
N VAL A 91 -7.56 -16.82 -1.43
CA VAL A 91 -8.63 -17.13 -2.37
C VAL A 91 -8.84 -18.64 -2.41
N ASN A 92 -10.07 -19.09 -2.16
CA ASN A 92 -10.44 -20.50 -2.28
C ASN A 92 -11.30 -20.72 -3.52
N ALA A 93 -10.63 -21.05 -4.63
CA ALA A 93 -11.30 -21.31 -5.91
C ALA A 93 -12.24 -22.53 -5.89
N LYS A 94 -12.07 -23.48 -4.96
CA LYS A 94 -12.95 -24.68 -4.87
C LYS A 94 -14.31 -24.34 -4.27
N LEU A 95 -14.34 -23.43 -3.31
CA LEU A 95 -15.56 -23.02 -2.60
C LEU A 95 -16.10 -21.66 -3.08
N ASN A 96 -15.39 -21.02 -4.01
CA ASN A 96 -15.69 -19.68 -4.49
C ASN A 96 -15.77 -18.64 -3.35
N THR A 97 -14.92 -18.81 -2.34
CA THR A 97 -14.81 -17.93 -1.17
C THR A 97 -13.47 -17.22 -1.15
N VAL A 98 -13.44 -16.08 -0.45
CA VAL A 98 -12.26 -15.23 -0.27
C VAL A 98 -12.16 -14.86 1.19
N LYS A 99 -10.94 -14.94 1.72
CA LYS A 99 -10.58 -14.43 3.03
C LYS A 99 -10.02 -13.03 2.89
N VAL A 100 -10.65 -12.09 3.57
CA VAL A 100 -10.31 -10.67 3.53
C VAL A 100 -9.93 -10.22 4.94
N TYR A 101 -8.79 -9.56 5.07
CA TYR A 101 -8.44 -8.84 6.29
C TYR A 101 -9.09 -7.46 6.25
N VAL A 102 -9.98 -7.19 7.22
CA VAL A 102 -10.80 -5.99 7.23
C VAL A 102 -10.04 -4.83 7.85
N THR A 103 -9.87 -3.75 7.10
CA THR A 103 -9.27 -2.49 7.57
C THR A 103 -10.33 -1.51 8.03
N GLU A 104 -11.49 -1.50 7.38
CA GLU A 104 -12.63 -0.63 7.69
C GLU A 104 -13.94 -1.41 7.55
N SER A 105 -14.89 -1.16 8.45
CA SER A 105 -16.23 -1.74 8.36
C SER A 105 -17.22 -0.87 9.14
N ASP A 106 -18.47 -0.89 8.70
CA ASP A 106 -19.59 -0.30 9.44
C ASP A 106 -19.78 -0.93 10.83
N HIS A 107 -19.41 -2.20 11.00
CA HIS A 107 -19.40 -2.90 12.26
C HIS A 107 -17.99 -2.89 12.90
N LYS A 108 -17.85 -2.08 13.96
CA LYS A 108 -16.55 -1.86 14.64
C LYS A 108 -15.89 -3.13 15.18
N ASN A 109 -16.66 -4.19 15.48
CA ASN A 109 -16.08 -5.44 15.97
C ASN A 109 -15.43 -6.28 14.86
N THR A 110 -15.67 -5.96 13.60
CA THR A 110 -15.17 -6.71 12.43
C THR A 110 -13.83 -6.16 11.94
N VAL A 111 -13.52 -4.89 12.28
CA VAL A 111 -12.24 -4.25 11.94
C VAL A 111 -11.06 -4.96 12.60
N GLY A 112 -9.99 -5.19 11.83
CA GLY A 112 -8.78 -5.88 12.28
C GLY A 112 -8.92 -7.41 12.37
N LYS A 113 -9.96 -7.97 11.76
CA LYS A 113 -10.19 -9.42 11.69
C LYS A 113 -10.22 -9.91 10.26
N THR A 114 -9.87 -11.18 10.08
CA THR A 114 -10.07 -11.90 8.82
C THR A 114 -11.49 -12.46 8.77
N ILE A 115 -12.22 -12.12 7.72
CA ILE A 115 -13.55 -12.67 7.43
C ILE A 115 -13.51 -13.48 6.14
N GLU A 116 -14.38 -14.47 6.03
CA GLU A 116 -14.56 -15.26 4.81
C GLU A 116 -15.92 -14.92 4.19
N THR A 117 -15.93 -14.53 2.92
CA THR A 117 -17.16 -14.23 2.16
C THR A 117 -17.09 -14.81 0.75
N PHE A 118 -18.21 -14.80 0.03
CA PHE A 118 -18.27 -15.28 -1.34
C PHE A 118 -17.64 -14.29 -2.31
N GLN A 119 -16.98 -14.79 -3.36
CA GLN A 119 -16.46 -13.95 -4.44
C GLN A 119 -17.53 -13.07 -5.09
N SER A 120 -18.78 -13.54 -5.11
CA SER A 120 -19.92 -12.78 -5.65
C SER A 120 -20.32 -11.57 -4.80
N LYS A 121 -19.91 -11.51 -3.52
CA LYS A 121 -20.24 -10.43 -2.58
C LYS A 121 -19.13 -9.38 -2.46
N ILE A 122 -18.02 -9.57 -3.14
CA ILE A 122 -16.88 -8.65 -3.14
C ILE A 122 -16.76 -7.97 -4.49
N LYS A 123 -16.27 -6.74 -4.47
CA LYS A 123 -15.91 -5.94 -5.62
C LYS A 123 -14.48 -5.50 -5.46
N TYR A 124 -13.70 -5.64 -6.53
CA TYR A 124 -12.37 -5.07 -6.59
C TYR A 124 -12.42 -3.56 -6.33
N PHE A 125 -11.60 -3.10 -5.40
CA PHE A 125 -11.46 -1.71 -5.02
C PHE A 125 -10.02 -1.29 -5.27
N PRO A 126 -9.69 -0.78 -6.47
CA PRO A 126 -8.34 -0.33 -6.71
C PRO A 126 -8.01 0.79 -5.71
N PRO A 127 -6.81 0.78 -5.08
CA PRO A 127 -6.33 1.99 -4.42
C PRO A 127 -6.35 3.11 -5.48
N SER A 128 -6.94 4.26 -5.15
CA SER A 128 -6.95 5.41 -6.05
C SER A 128 -5.49 5.75 -6.37
N VAL A 129 -5.09 5.51 -7.62
CA VAL A 129 -3.71 5.67 -8.09
C VAL A 129 -3.44 7.11 -8.48
N GLU A 130 -4.47 7.95 -8.66
CA GLU A 130 -4.26 9.35 -8.98
C GLU A 130 -3.92 10.12 -7.70
N PRO A 131 -2.65 10.50 -7.52
CA PRO A 131 -2.26 11.20 -6.32
C PRO A 131 -2.78 12.63 -6.45
N SER A 132 -3.63 13.06 -5.52
CA SER A 132 -3.98 14.48 -5.42
C SER A 132 -2.71 15.30 -5.18
N LYS A 133 -2.74 16.59 -5.54
CA LYS A 133 -1.64 17.53 -5.23
C LYS A 133 -1.20 17.46 -3.76
N ALA A 134 -2.18 17.38 -2.85
CA ALA A 134 -1.93 17.24 -1.41
C ALA A 134 -1.26 15.89 -1.05
N HIS A 135 -1.63 14.80 -1.74
CA HIS A 135 -0.97 13.50 -1.56
C HIS A 135 0.49 13.55 -2.03
N LEU A 136 0.77 14.12 -3.20
CA LEU A 136 2.15 14.27 -3.70
C LEU A 136 3.01 15.09 -2.74
N LEU A 137 2.51 16.23 -2.24
CA LEU A 137 3.23 17.05 -1.26
C LEU A 137 3.56 16.27 0.03
N ASN A 138 2.61 15.51 0.56
CA ASN A 138 2.86 14.67 1.73
C ASN A 138 3.92 13.60 1.46
N LEU A 139 3.90 12.96 0.28
CA LEU A 139 4.91 11.96 -0.10
C LEU A 139 6.30 12.60 -0.29
N ILE A 140 6.36 13.83 -0.81
CA ILE A 140 7.59 14.62 -0.92
C ILE A 140 8.19 14.85 0.46
N ASP A 141 7.39 15.29 1.44
CA ASP A 141 7.85 15.46 2.81
C ASP A 141 8.38 14.15 3.41
N LEU A 142 7.71 13.03 3.13
CA LEU A 142 8.18 11.71 3.56
C LEU A 142 9.52 11.32 2.93
N SER A 143 9.70 11.58 1.63
CA SER A 143 10.97 11.31 0.93
C SER A 143 12.14 12.11 1.48
N LEU A 144 11.89 13.36 1.90
CA LEU A 144 12.88 14.20 2.56
C LEU A 144 13.25 13.65 3.95
N ILE A 145 12.25 13.18 4.71
CA ILE A 145 12.47 12.56 6.02
C ILE A 145 13.25 11.24 5.89
N SER A 146 12.95 10.43 4.88
CA SER A 146 13.65 9.18 4.63
C SER A 146 15.04 9.38 4.01
N GLY A 147 15.31 10.56 3.44
CA GLY A 147 16.56 10.88 2.75
C GLY A 147 16.68 10.20 1.38
N ASP A 148 15.56 9.81 0.77
CA ASP A 148 15.54 9.16 -0.54
C ASP A 148 15.44 10.21 -1.64
N LYS A 149 16.59 10.50 -2.25
CA LYS A 149 16.71 11.55 -3.27
C LYS A 149 16.02 11.16 -4.58
N ASP A 150 16.09 9.89 -4.98
CA ASP A 150 15.55 9.45 -6.26
C ASP A 150 14.02 9.45 -6.18
N TRP A 151 13.46 9.02 -5.05
CA TRP A 151 12.02 9.11 -4.80
C TRP A 151 11.52 10.55 -4.72
N PHE A 152 12.27 11.46 -4.08
CA PHE A 152 11.95 12.89 -4.04
C PHE A 152 11.89 13.53 -5.44
N LEU A 153 12.87 13.22 -6.29
CA LEU A 153 12.94 13.76 -7.65
C LEU A 153 11.75 13.28 -8.48
N GLN A 154 11.42 11.98 -8.40
CA GLN A 154 10.26 11.43 -9.09
C GLN A 154 8.97 12.13 -8.66
N LEU A 155 8.72 12.25 -7.36
CA LEU A 155 7.49 12.87 -6.85
C LEU A 155 7.37 14.35 -7.19
N THR A 156 8.50 15.06 -7.31
CA THR A 156 8.53 16.47 -7.72
C THR A 156 8.23 16.62 -9.21
N GLU A 157 8.66 15.67 -10.03
CA GLU A 157 8.32 15.61 -11.46
C GLU A 157 6.83 15.33 -11.64
N ASP A 158 6.29 14.32 -10.95
CA ASP A 158 4.86 13.99 -10.95
C ASP A 158 3.98 15.21 -10.52
N LEU A 159 4.45 15.97 -9.52
CA LEU A 159 3.77 17.18 -9.06
C LEU A 159 3.74 18.29 -10.13
N LYS A 160 4.83 18.41 -10.87
CA LYS A 160 4.95 19.39 -11.95
C LYS A 160 4.02 19.04 -13.11
N GLU A 161 3.97 17.76 -13.50
CA GLU A 161 3.04 17.27 -14.52
C GLU A 161 1.59 17.53 -14.12
N LEU A 162 1.23 17.29 -12.86
CA LEU A 162 -0.12 17.57 -12.34
C LEU A 162 -0.48 19.06 -12.43
N ASP A 163 0.46 19.96 -12.09
CA ASP A 163 0.25 21.41 -12.17
C ASP A 163 0.11 21.89 -13.63
N GLU A 164 0.84 21.27 -14.57
CA GLU A 164 0.71 21.55 -16.00
C GLU A 164 -0.67 21.10 -16.54
N LEU A 165 -1.16 19.93 -16.12
CA LEU A 165 -2.48 19.40 -16.48
C LEU A 165 -3.64 20.28 -15.93
N GLU A 166 -3.52 20.81 -14.71
CA GLU A 166 -4.51 21.76 -14.17
C GLU A 166 -4.52 23.08 -14.97
N SER A 167 -3.35 23.53 -15.45
CA SER A 167 -3.23 24.79 -16.22
C SER A 167 -3.85 24.72 -17.62
N GLU A 168 -3.82 23.56 -18.28
CA GLU A 168 -4.42 23.36 -19.61
C GLU A 168 -5.95 23.20 -19.54
N SER A 169 -6.49 22.67 -18.45
CA SER A 169 -7.94 22.54 -18.23
C SER A 169 -8.68 23.88 -18.12
N SER A 170 -7.97 24.97 -17.80
CA SER A 170 -8.57 26.29 -17.59
C SER A 170 -8.58 27.20 -18.84
N THR A 171 -8.05 26.74 -19.99
CA THR A 171 -7.96 27.58 -21.21
C THR A 171 -9.06 27.32 -22.24
N ALA A 172 -10.03 26.45 -21.94
CA ALA A 172 -11.21 26.22 -22.79
C ALA A 172 -12.43 27.02 -22.32
N TYR A 173 -12.32 28.35 -22.20
CA TYR A 173 -13.48 29.24 -22.12
C TYR A 173 -13.39 30.30 -23.23
N ILE A 174 -14.05 30.02 -24.35
CA ILE A 174 -14.36 31.02 -25.37
C ILE A 174 -15.76 31.58 -25.02
N PRO A 175 -15.89 32.83 -24.52
CA PRO A 175 -17.20 33.46 -24.42
C PRO A 175 -17.77 33.78 -25.82
N GLN A 176 -19.10 33.71 -25.92
CA GLN A 176 -19.93 33.73 -27.14
C GLN A 176 -19.69 34.89 -28.10
#